data_AF-A0A0K1DCF4-F1
#
_entry.id   AF-A0A0K1DCF4-F1
#
_cell.length_a   1.000
_cell.length_b   1.000
_cell.length_c   1.000
_cell.angle_alpha   90.00
_cell.angle_beta   90.00
_cell.angle_gamma   90.00
#
_symmetry.space_group_name_H-M   'P 1'
#
loop_
_entity.id
_entity.type
_entity.pdbx_description
1 polymer ?
#
loop_
_entity_poly.entity_id
_entity_poly.type
_entity_poly.pdbx_seq_one_letter_code
_entity_poly.pdbx_strand_id
1 'polypeptide(L)'
;RQCKSCGPGDRGRCFGPSICCGDGFGCLLGSPETAHCVEENYLLTPCQAGGRSCGSEGGHCAASGFCCNSEGCMVDSDCLGETEATDPVHGSARSSPTELLMRLLHVAARGQNEY
;
A
#
# COMPACT_ATOMS: atom_id res chain seq x y z
N ARG A 1 -7.06 2.87 -11.86
CA ARG A 1 -7.13 1.39 -11.95
C ARG A 1 -5.90 0.78 -11.30
N GLN A 2 -5.85 -0.55 -11.07
CA GLN A 2 -4.59 -1.20 -10.68
C GLN A 2 -3.64 -1.23 -11.89
N CYS A 3 -2.35 -1.03 -11.65
CA CYS A 3 -1.34 -1.26 -12.69
C CYS A 3 -1.28 -2.75 -13.06
N LYS A 4 -0.79 -3.04 -14.27
CA LYS A 4 -0.61 -4.39 -14.81
C LYS A 4 0.15 -5.29 -13.84
N SER A 5 -0.23 -6.56 -13.83
CA SER A 5 0.53 -7.60 -13.16
C SER A 5 1.83 -7.86 -13.91
N CYS A 6 2.84 -8.34 -13.20
CA CYS A 6 4.15 -8.66 -13.75
C CYS A 6 4.89 -9.66 -12.86
N GLY A 7 6.07 -10.09 -13.29
CA GLY A 7 6.94 -10.95 -12.48
C GLY A 7 6.48 -12.41 -12.42
N PRO A 8 7.18 -13.25 -11.64
CA PRO A 8 6.91 -14.68 -11.56
C PRO A 8 5.48 -14.99 -11.13
N GLY A 9 4.71 -15.59 -12.04
CA GLY A 9 3.31 -15.97 -11.81
C GLY A 9 2.36 -14.79 -11.63
N ASP A 10 2.66 -13.64 -12.25
CA ASP A 10 1.81 -12.42 -12.22
C ASP A 10 1.54 -11.88 -10.81
N ARG A 11 2.43 -12.20 -9.86
CA ARG A 11 2.28 -11.81 -8.45
C ARG A 11 2.81 -10.42 -8.12
N GLY A 12 3.43 -9.74 -9.08
CA GLY A 12 3.90 -8.36 -8.93
C GLY A 12 2.98 -7.33 -9.55
N ARG A 13 3.36 -6.07 -9.39
CA ARG A 13 2.76 -4.91 -10.05
C ARG A 13 3.83 -4.02 -10.66
N CYS A 14 3.47 -3.41 -11.79
CA CYS A 14 4.33 -2.45 -12.47
C CYS A 14 4.36 -1.11 -11.70
N PHE A 15 5.55 -0.68 -11.28
CA PHE A 15 5.79 0.64 -10.67
C PHE A 15 6.35 1.65 -11.67
N GLY A 16 6.92 1.18 -12.78
CA GLY A 16 7.44 1.96 -13.90
C GLY A 16 7.60 1.07 -15.14
N PRO A 17 7.97 1.63 -16.32
CA PRO A 17 8.01 0.88 -17.57
C PRO A 17 9.03 -0.28 -17.58
N SER A 18 10.00 -0.25 -16.67
CA SER A 18 11.04 -1.25 -16.47
C SER A 18 11.16 -1.72 -15.01
N ILE A 19 10.09 -1.56 -14.22
CA ILE A 19 10.09 -1.86 -12.77
C ILE A 19 8.88 -2.71 -12.42
N CYS A 20 9.14 -3.92 -11.92
CA CYS A 20 8.14 -4.84 -11.40
C CYS A 20 8.47 -5.20 -9.95
N CYS A 21 7.53 -4.99 -9.03
CA CYS A 21 7.73 -5.36 -7.62
C CYS A 21 6.61 -6.25 -7.12
N GLY A 22 6.94 -7.18 -6.23
CA GLY A 22 5.96 -8.04 -5.60
C GLY A 22 6.51 -8.74 -4.36
N ASP A 23 5.59 -9.07 -3.46
CA ASP A 23 5.91 -9.80 -2.25
C ASP A 23 6.48 -11.18 -2.58
N GLY A 24 7.56 -11.54 -1.89
CA GLY A 24 8.26 -12.81 -2.07
C GLY A 24 9.36 -12.82 -3.13
N PHE A 25 9.46 -11.81 -4.00
CA PHE A 25 10.61 -11.69 -4.94
C PHE A 25 11.24 -10.29 -5.00
N GLY A 26 10.71 -9.31 -4.27
CA GLY A 26 11.29 -7.97 -4.21
C GLY A 26 10.98 -7.18 -5.48
N CYS A 27 11.95 -6.43 -5.98
CA CYS A 27 11.82 -5.63 -7.18
C CYS A 27 12.81 -6.08 -8.27
N LEU A 28 12.27 -6.26 -9.47
CA LEU A 28 12.99 -6.56 -10.71
C LEU A 28 13.07 -5.28 -11.54
N LEU A 29 14.29 -4.92 -11.93
CA LEU A 29 14.57 -3.70 -12.69
C LEU A 29 15.22 -4.07 -14.03
N GLY A 30 14.62 -3.66 -15.15
CA GLY A 30 15.16 -3.85 -16.50
C GLY A 30 15.33 -5.31 -16.93
N SER A 31 14.61 -6.24 -16.31
CA SER A 31 14.65 -7.66 -16.63
C SER A 31 13.55 -8.05 -17.62
N PRO A 32 13.62 -9.23 -18.27
CA PRO A 32 12.55 -9.70 -19.17
C PRO A 32 11.16 -9.73 -18.50
N GLU A 33 11.12 -9.98 -17.19
CA GLU A 33 9.90 -10.00 -16.38
C GLU A 33 9.22 -8.63 -16.25
N THR A 34 9.95 -7.53 -16.55
CA THR A 34 9.39 -6.17 -16.57
C THR A 34 8.85 -5.77 -17.95
N ALA A 35 8.99 -6.61 -18.99
CA ALA A 35 8.64 -6.26 -20.36
C ALA A 35 7.18 -5.83 -20.52
N HIS A 36 6.25 -6.44 -19.77
CA HIS A 36 4.84 -6.08 -19.79
C HIS A 36 4.54 -4.70 -19.19
N CYS A 37 5.45 -4.14 -18.39
CA CYS A 37 5.22 -2.85 -17.74
C CYS A 37 5.33 -1.68 -18.72
N VAL A 38 6.05 -1.81 -19.83
CA VAL A 38 6.07 -0.78 -20.88
C VAL A 38 4.69 -0.58 -21.51
N GLU A 39 3.82 -1.60 -21.45
CA GLU A 39 2.47 -1.52 -21.99
C GLU A 39 1.64 -0.43 -21.27
N GLU A 40 1.95 -0.13 -20.00
CA GLU A 40 1.30 0.94 -19.24
C GLU A 40 1.45 2.31 -19.92
N ASN A 41 2.57 2.57 -20.61
CA ASN A 41 2.82 3.85 -21.29
C ASN A 41 1.83 4.13 -22.43
N TYR A 42 1.19 3.09 -22.97
CA TYR A 42 0.23 3.21 -24.06
C TYR A 42 -1.22 3.27 -23.56
N LEU A 43 -1.45 3.13 -22.26
CA LEU A 43 -2.78 3.19 -21.66
C LEU A 43 -3.10 4.61 -21.19
N LEU A 44 -4.12 5.22 -21.79
CA LEU A 44 -4.55 6.60 -21.47
C LEU A 44 -5.18 6.75 -20.08
N THR A 45 -5.53 5.63 -19.42
CA THR A 45 -6.12 5.66 -18.08
C THR A 45 -5.03 5.48 -17.03
N PRO A 46 -4.90 6.38 -16.04
CA PRO A 46 -3.86 6.27 -15.02
C PRO A 46 -4.10 5.05 -14.12
N CYS A 47 -3.00 4.46 -13.65
CA CYS A 47 -3.00 3.34 -12.73
C CYS A 47 -2.23 3.66 -11.44
N GLN A 48 -2.50 2.90 -10.39
CA GLN A 48 -1.71 2.90 -9.16
C GLN A 48 -1.22 1.46 -8.91
N ALA A 49 0.06 1.30 -8.62
CA ALA A 49 0.66 0.00 -8.33
C ALA A 49 0.24 -0.53 -6.94
N GLY A 50 -0.20 0.37 -6.06
CA GLY A 50 -0.52 0.08 -4.65
C GLY A 50 0.60 0.54 -3.72
N GLY A 51 0.54 0.09 -2.47
CA GLY A 51 1.54 0.41 -1.45
C GLY A 51 1.33 1.77 -0.78
N ARG A 52 1.71 1.86 0.50
CA ARG A 52 1.75 3.14 1.22
C ARG A 52 2.78 4.07 0.61
N SER A 53 2.53 5.37 0.64
CA SER A 53 3.51 6.37 0.20
C SER A 53 4.78 6.32 1.06
N CYS A 54 5.92 6.56 0.44
CA CYS A 54 7.24 6.60 1.05
C CYS A 54 8.14 7.58 0.29
N GLY A 55 9.24 8.01 0.92
CA GLY A 55 10.16 9.00 0.35
C GLY A 55 9.50 10.36 0.05
N SER A 56 10.25 11.24 -0.61
CA SER A 56 9.81 12.60 -0.98
C SER A 56 9.33 12.73 -2.43
N GLU A 57 9.62 11.76 -3.29
CA GLU A 57 9.42 11.85 -4.75
C GLU A 57 8.19 11.09 -5.23
N GLY A 58 7.13 11.06 -4.42
CA GLY A 58 5.90 10.33 -4.76
C GLY A 58 6.12 8.81 -4.85
N GLY A 59 7.07 8.28 -4.06
CA GLY A 59 7.35 6.86 -3.98
C GLY A 59 6.25 6.10 -3.24
N HIS A 60 6.20 4.79 -3.49
CA HIS A 60 5.31 3.85 -2.83
C HIS A 60 6.08 2.59 -2.42
N CYS A 61 5.76 2.04 -1.25
CA CYS A 61 6.36 0.81 -0.79
C CYS A 61 5.95 -0.34 -1.71
N ALA A 62 6.92 -0.86 -2.45
CA ALA A 62 6.68 -1.78 -3.56
C ALA A 62 6.97 -3.24 -3.20
N ALA A 63 7.86 -3.44 -2.21
CA ALA A 63 8.15 -4.70 -1.54
C ALA A 63 8.74 -4.39 -0.15
N SER A 64 8.86 -5.41 0.71
CA SER A 64 9.44 -5.22 2.05
C SER A 64 10.82 -4.56 1.99
N GLY A 65 10.91 -3.34 2.53
CA GLY A 65 12.13 -2.54 2.58
C GLY A 65 12.46 -1.76 1.30
N PHE A 66 11.57 -1.71 0.31
CA PHE A 66 11.79 -1.00 -0.96
C PHE A 66 10.71 0.05 -1.23
N CYS A 67 11.15 1.31 -1.36
CA CYS A 67 10.34 2.43 -1.84
C CYS A 67 10.61 2.66 -3.33
N CYS A 68 9.59 2.65 -4.18
CA CYS A 68 9.75 2.81 -5.64
C CYS A 68 8.84 3.89 -6.21
N ASN A 69 9.33 4.58 -7.24
CA ASN A 69 8.56 5.41 -8.15
C ASN A 69 8.72 4.89 -9.59
N SER A 70 8.29 5.66 -10.59
CA SER A 70 8.37 5.27 -12.01
C SER A 70 9.80 5.21 -12.57
N GLU A 71 10.76 5.82 -11.88
CA GLU A 71 12.14 5.95 -12.33
C GLU A 71 13.08 4.95 -11.65
N GLY A 72 12.80 4.58 -10.40
CA GLY A 72 13.64 3.65 -9.67
C GLY A 72 13.11 3.24 -8.30
N CYS A 73 13.96 2.49 -7.58
CA CYS A 73 13.69 2.00 -6.23
C CYS A 73 14.87 2.33 -5.32
N MET A 74 14.57 2.62 -4.06
CA MET A 74 15.54 2.79 -2.99
C MET A 74 15.17 1.93 -1.79
N VAL A 75 16.17 1.57 -0.99
CA VAL A 75 15.94 0.90 0.29
C VAL A 75 15.36 1.91 1.26
N ASP A 76 14.25 1.55 1.90
CA ASP A 76 13.55 2.40 2.86
C ASP A 76 13.05 1.55 4.03
N SER A 77 13.53 1.86 5.24
CA SER A 77 13.11 1.18 6.46
C SER A 77 11.63 1.39 6.76
N ASP A 78 11.05 2.49 6.29
CA ASP A 78 9.63 2.79 6.45
C ASP A 78 8.77 1.87 5.59
N CYS A 79 9.37 1.08 4.69
CA CYS A 79 8.73 0.02 3.92
C CYS A 79 8.94 -1.38 4.53
N LEU A 80 9.57 -1.51 5.70
CA LEU A 80 9.66 -2.78 6.43
C LEU A 80 8.33 -3.03 7.17
N GLY A 81 7.66 -4.14 6.85
CA GLY A 81 6.43 -4.59 7.53
C GLY A 81 5.14 -3.88 7.11
N GLU A 82 4.03 -4.63 7.09
CA GLU A 82 2.67 -4.30 6.60
C GLU A 82 2.52 -4.22 5.07
N THR A 83 2.61 -5.41 4.46
CA THR A 83 2.07 -5.76 3.15
C THR A 83 0.54 -5.86 3.22
N GLU A 84 -0.17 -4.77 3.50
CA GLU A 84 -1.64 -4.77 3.40
C GLU A 84 -2.15 -3.46 2.79
N ALA A 85 -2.50 -3.51 1.52
CA ALA A 85 -3.38 -2.54 0.89
C ALA A 85 -4.30 -3.26 -0.10
N THR A 86 -5.41 -3.82 0.39
CA THR A 86 -6.78 -3.45 -0.02
C THR A 86 -7.82 -4.33 0.65
N ASP A 87 -8.60 -3.75 1.56
CA ASP A 87 -10.06 -3.89 1.53
C ASP A 87 -10.70 -2.59 2.07
N PRO A 88 -11.33 -1.75 1.24
CA PRO A 88 -12.08 -0.59 1.69
C PRO A 88 -13.54 -1.00 1.99
N VAL A 89 -13.78 -2.01 2.83
CA VAL A 89 -15.13 -2.32 3.33
C VAL A 89 -15.07 -2.92 4.74
N HIS A 90 -14.83 -2.07 5.75
CA HIS A 90 -15.59 -1.98 7.00
C HIS A 90 -14.82 -1.07 7.95
N GLY A 91 -15.42 0.07 8.27
CA GLY A 91 -14.90 0.95 9.32
C GLY A 91 -14.81 0.20 10.64
N SER A 92 -13.60 -0.17 11.04
CA SER A 92 -13.28 -0.38 12.44
C SER A 92 -12.51 0.83 12.88
N ALA A 93 -13.23 1.68 13.60
CA ALA A 93 -12.69 2.87 14.25
C ALA A 93 -11.37 2.52 14.91
N ARG A 94 -10.28 3.17 14.48
CA ARG A 94 -9.09 3.31 15.31
C ARG A 94 -9.54 4.15 16.50
N SER A 95 -10.07 3.49 17.52
CA SER A 95 -10.60 4.15 18.70
C SER A 95 -9.44 4.87 19.36
N SER A 96 -9.42 6.19 19.24
CA SER A 96 -8.52 6.99 20.04
C SER A 96 -8.82 6.69 21.52
N PRO A 97 -7.82 6.75 22.41
CA PRO A 97 -8.04 6.60 23.85
C PRO A 97 -9.14 7.54 24.37
N THR A 98 -9.31 8.69 23.71
CA THR A 98 -10.36 9.67 24.00
C THR A 98 -11.77 9.19 23.66
N GLU A 99 -11.99 8.43 22.58
CA GLU A 99 -13.29 7.85 22.23
C GLU A 99 -13.73 6.77 23.24
N LEU A 100 -12.78 5.93 23.66
CA LEU A 100 -13.06 4.91 24.68
C LEU A 100 -13.41 5.56 26.02
N LEU A 101 -12.69 6.63 26.39
CA LEU A 101 -12.96 7.40 27.59
C LEU A 101 -14.36 8.03 27.55
N MET A 102 -14.77 8.62 26.42
CA MET A 102 -16.11 9.17 26.26
C MET A 102 -17.20 8.10 26.39
N ARG A 103 -17.00 6.90 25.82
CA ARG A 103 -17.97 5.79 25.98
C ARG A 103 -18.11 5.33 27.43
N LEU A 104 -17.00 5.24 28.16
CA LEU A 104 -17.00 4.87 29.57
C LEU A 104 -17.76 5.90 30.44
N LEU A 105 -17.61 7.20 30.14
CA LEU A 105 -18.34 8.25 30.85
C LEU A 105 -19.86 8.19 30.62
N HIS A 106 -20.30 7.87 29.40
CA HIS A 106 -21.74 7.70 29.12
C HIS A 106 -22.35 6.48 29.83
N VAL A 107 -21.58 5.40 30.01
CA VAL A 107 -22.03 4.20 30.75
C VAL A 107 -22.14 4.52 32.25
N ALA A 108 -21.16 5.22 32.81
CA ALA A 108 -21.18 5.63 34.21
C ALA A 108 -22.36 6.59 34.52
N ALA A 109 -22.68 7.52 33.61
CA ALA A 109 -23.80 8.43 33.77
C ALA A 109 -25.18 7.76 33.71
N ARG A 110 -25.31 6.60 33.04
CA ARG A 110 -26.54 5.81 33.01
C ARG A 110 -26.75 4.95 34.27
N GLY A 111 -25.72 4.76 35.09
CA GLY A 111 -25.78 3.97 36.32
C GLY A 111 -26.18 4.76 37.58
N GLN A 112 -26.56 6.04 37.46
CA GLN A 112 -26.90 6.89 38.61
C GLN A 112 -28.39 7.28 38.69
N ASN A 113 -29.29 6.61 37.96
CA ASN A 113 -30.72 6.92 37.99
C ASN A 113 -31.62 5.73 38.35
N GLU A 114 -31.14 4.85 39.22
CA GLU A 114 -32.01 3.94 39.98
C GLU A 114 -31.72 4.11 41.47
N TYR A 115 -32.39 5.07 42.11
CA TYR A 115 -33.06 5.00 43.41
C TYR A 115 -33.85 6.29 43.67
#